data_AF-A0A453HM68-F1
#
_entry.id   AF-A0A453HM68-F1
#
_cell.length_a   1.000
_cell.length_b   1.000
_cell.length_c   1.000
_cell.angle_alpha   90.00
_cell.angle_beta   90.00
_cell.angle_gamma   90.00
#
_symmetry.space_group_name_H-M   'P 1'
#
loop_
_entity.id
_entity.type
_entity.pdbx_description
1 polymer ?
#
loop_
_entity_poly.entity_id
_entity_poly.type
_entity_poly.pdbx_seq_one_letter_code
_entity_poly.pdbx_strand_id
1 'polypeptide(L)'
;SHVHSIIGTRTAQLCSSMGLVCSAPKVYKPAAEVDLGPDSDEHYISPNVKAPRVAGLPVKMFAWVLETPVLGPLLLYVLKKDNLVNKLVSDADIPEPPLFTPTHTWQDIPEQNVSLAKPGWSPAARAQEAIDCLPDLADPSSPGFRRWKIRDFAKAYSSGEITPVMVARRFLAAVEECSGPDLNMALFISYDPEDIVRQAEESTLRYQQGAPLSAMDGVLVAVKDEIDCLPYQTTGGTSWLGKMRPCVADAACVAQLRACGAVLAGKTNMHELGAGTSGINPHHGSTRNPYHTARVSGGSSGGSAAAVCAGLCPVALGADGGGAPRTHSLHYTTSSLKLHATRTESHRACAVCCIVCRIRTHARGALRRRRLQAHRGAALQLRASPAELDGGGAGDLGGDGRGRTYRLRGHG
;
A
#
# COMPACT_ATOMS: atom_id res chain seq x y z
N SER A 1 12.79 -50.32 29.99
CA SER A 1 12.73 -50.20 28.51
C SER A 1 11.61 -51.01 27.84
N HIS A 2 10.59 -51.53 28.55
CA HIS A 2 9.45 -52.24 27.94
C HIS A 2 8.04 -51.68 28.29
N VAL A 3 7.95 -50.63 29.11
CA VAL A 3 6.66 -50.00 29.46
C VAL A 3 6.35 -48.77 28.58
N HIS A 4 7.36 -48.15 27.96
CA HIS A 4 7.18 -47.03 27.03
C HIS A 4 6.70 -47.45 25.62
N SER A 5 6.81 -48.72 25.25
CA SER A 5 6.43 -49.22 23.91
C SER A 5 4.94 -49.52 23.76
N ILE A 6 4.24 -49.79 24.87
CA ILE A 6 2.84 -50.24 24.86
C ILE A 6 1.87 -49.05 24.93
N ILE A 7 2.33 -47.92 25.50
CA ILE A 7 1.53 -46.69 25.56
C ILE A 7 1.52 -46.00 24.19
N GLY A 8 2.67 -45.91 23.50
CA GLY A 8 2.75 -45.28 22.17
C GLY A 8 1.94 -45.98 21.06
N THR A 9 1.73 -47.29 21.18
CA THR A 9 0.95 -48.08 20.20
C THR A 9 -0.57 -47.96 20.40
N ARG A 10 -1.05 -47.82 21.65
CA ARG A 10 -2.49 -47.62 21.93
C ARG A 10 -2.96 -46.19 21.62
N THR A 11 -2.14 -45.17 21.85
CA THR A 11 -2.50 -43.78 21.47
C THR A 11 -2.53 -43.60 19.95
N ALA A 12 -1.63 -44.27 19.22
CA ALA A 12 -1.63 -44.29 17.76
C ALA A 12 -2.87 -45.00 17.17
N GLN A 13 -3.32 -46.10 17.78
CA GLN A 13 -4.54 -46.82 17.36
C GLN A 13 -5.83 -46.02 17.62
N LEU A 14 -5.92 -45.28 18.73
CA LEU A 14 -7.07 -44.42 19.03
C LEU A 14 -7.16 -43.17 18.12
N CYS A 15 -6.02 -42.61 17.70
CA CYS A 15 -6.00 -41.54 16.69
C CYS A 15 -6.42 -42.03 15.30
N SER A 16 -6.12 -43.28 14.95
CA SER A 16 -6.50 -43.86 13.66
C SER A 16 -8.01 -44.08 13.51
N SER A 17 -8.75 -44.34 14.61
CA SER A 17 -10.20 -44.54 14.57
C SER A 17 -11.02 -43.24 14.50
N MET A 18 -10.41 -42.08 14.74
CA MET A 18 -11.07 -40.76 14.73
C MET A 18 -10.81 -39.94 13.45
N GLY A 19 -10.18 -40.50 12.42
CA GLY A 19 -9.84 -39.73 11.20
C GLY A 19 -8.78 -38.64 11.43
N LEU A 20 -8.05 -38.73 12.56
CA LEU A 20 -6.88 -37.92 12.93
C LEU A 20 -5.59 -38.49 12.31
N VAL A 21 -5.67 -39.09 11.12
CA VAL A 21 -4.51 -39.61 10.40
C VAL A 21 -3.72 -38.41 9.88
N CYS A 22 -2.54 -38.17 10.44
CA CYS A 22 -1.53 -37.31 9.83
C CYS A 22 -1.27 -37.82 8.42
N SER A 23 -1.35 -36.92 7.42
CA SER A 23 -0.88 -37.23 6.07
C SER A 23 0.56 -37.71 6.15
N ALA A 24 0.94 -38.68 5.30
CA ALA A 24 2.35 -39.00 5.13
C ALA A 24 3.12 -37.70 4.78
N PRO A 25 4.27 -37.45 5.42
CA PRO A 25 5.00 -36.21 5.21
C PRO A 25 5.35 -36.06 3.73
N LYS A 26 5.08 -34.88 3.17
CA LYS A 26 5.41 -34.59 1.77
C LYS A 26 6.83 -34.05 1.73
N VAL A 27 7.73 -34.81 1.12
CA VAL A 27 9.09 -34.36 0.82
C VAL A 27 9.06 -33.51 -0.44
N TYR A 28 9.52 -32.26 -0.34
CA TYR A 28 9.63 -31.37 -1.49
C TYR A 28 10.99 -31.51 -2.16
N LYS A 29 11.02 -31.38 -3.49
CA LYS A 29 12.28 -31.31 -4.23
C LYS A 29 12.99 -30.00 -3.89
N PRO A 30 14.32 -30.00 -3.81
CA PRO A 30 15.07 -28.75 -3.68
C PRO A 30 14.71 -27.77 -4.78
N ALA A 31 14.60 -26.48 -4.47
CA ALA A 31 14.18 -25.44 -5.42
C ALA A 31 15.07 -25.38 -6.68
N ALA A 32 16.35 -25.73 -6.56
CA ALA A 32 17.30 -25.78 -7.68
C ALA A 32 17.06 -26.96 -8.65
N GLU A 33 16.34 -27.98 -8.21
CA GLU A 33 16.06 -29.21 -8.97
C GLU A 33 14.64 -29.22 -9.57
N VAL A 34 13.85 -28.16 -9.31
CA VAL A 34 12.50 -28.01 -9.86
C VAL A 34 12.60 -27.65 -11.34
N ASP A 35 12.01 -28.48 -12.21
CA ASP A 35 11.90 -28.19 -13.63
C ASP A 35 10.81 -27.14 -13.88
N LEU A 36 11.17 -26.05 -14.54
CA LEU A 36 10.25 -24.97 -14.96
C LEU A 36 10.03 -24.97 -16.48
N GLY A 37 10.46 -26.04 -17.17
CA GLY A 37 10.28 -26.25 -18.58
C GLY A 37 8.82 -26.50 -18.99
N PRO A 38 8.54 -26.50 -20.31
CA PRO A 38 7.20 -26.71 -20.85
C PRO A 38 6.63 -28.11 -20.56
N ASP A 39 7.49 -29.09 -20.30
CA ASP A 39 7.13 -30.48 -20.02
C ASP A 39 7.14 -30.80 -18.50
N SER A 40 7.20 -29.77 -17.65
CA SER A 40 7.23 -29.92 -16.21
C SER A 40 5.90 -30.46 -15.64
N ASP A 41 6.00 -31.34 -14.66
CA ASP A 41 4.87 -31.83 -13.86
C ASP A 41 4.41 -30.81 -12.78
N GLU A 42 5.12 -29.70 -12.64
CA GLU A 42 4.76 -28.63 -11.71
C GLU A 42 3.50 -27.91 -12.19
N HIS A 43 2.47 -27.94 -11.35
CA HIS A 43 1.17 -27.34 -11.67
C HIS A 43 0.84 -26.21 -10.70
N TYR A 44 0.13 -25.22 -11.23
CA TYR A 44 -0.35 -24.11 -10.42
C TYR A 44 -1.39 -24.59 -9.41
N ILE A 45 -1.07 -24.52 -8.13
CA ILE A 45 -2.02 -24.77 -7.05
C ILE A 45 -2.88 -23.52 -6.88
N SER A 46 -4.15 -23.61 -7.30
CA SER A 46 -5.08 -22.50 -7.07
C SER A 46 -5.40 -22.37 -5.58
N PRO A 47 -5.19 -21.18 -4.97
CA PRO A 47 -5.56 -20.96 -3.59
C PRO A 47 -7.09 -21.00 -3.46
N ASN A 48 -7.61 -22.01 -2.75
CA ASN A 48 -9.02 -22.12 -2.40
C ASN A 48 -9.16 -22.03 -0.88
N VAL A 49 -9.06 -20.80 -0.35
CA VAL A 49 -9.17 -20.54 1.08
C VAL A 49 -10.62 -20.73 1.51
N LYS A 50 -10.87 -21.71 2.38
CA LYS A 50 -12.17 -22.01 2.95
C LYS A 50 -12.25 -21.44 4.36
N ALA A 51 -13.17 -20.51 4.56
CA ALA A 51 -13.45 -19.93 5.86
C ALA A 51 -14.94 -19.53 5.94
N PRO A 52 -15.56 -19.62 7.14
CA PRO A 52 -16.91 -19.14 7.33
C PRO A 52 -16.97 -17.61 7.20
N ARG A 53 -17.98 -17.11 6.49
CA ARG A 53 -18.27 -15.66 6.45
C ARG A 53 -19.29 -15.33 7.53
N VAL A 54 -18.83 -14.69 8.60
CA VAL A 54 -19.65 -14.32 9.76
C VAL A 54 -19.59 -12.82 10.03
N ALA A 55 -20.67 -12.24 10.53
CA ALA A 55 -20.77 -10.82 10.92
C ALA A 55 -21.78 -10.66 12.08
N GLY A 56 -21.67 -9.58 12.84
CA GLY A 56 -22.60 -9.28 13.95
C GLY A 56 -22.43 -10.17 15.17
N LEU A 57 -23.54 -10.63 15.77
CA LEU A 57 -23.50 -11.54 16.92
C LEU A 57 -22.80 -12.88 16.61
N PRO A 58 -23.02 -13.53 15.44
CA PRO A 58 -22.30 -14.74 15.04
C PRO A 58 -20.77 -14.65 15.12
N VAL A 59 -20.15 -13.52 14.73
CA VAL A 59 -18.68 -13.41 14.81
C VAL A 59 -18.19 -13.36 16.25
N LYS A 60 -18.96 -12.76 17.17
CA LYS A 60 -18.64 -12.76 18.60
C LYS A 60 -18.68 -14.16 19.20
N MET A 61 -19.73 -14.93 18.86
CA MET A 61 -19.82 -16.33 19.29
C MET A 61 -18.69 -17.18 18.72
N PHE A 62 -18.37 -16.99 17.43
CA PHE A 62 -17.27 -17.69 16.77
C PHE A 62 -15.91 -17.39 17.41
N ALA A 63 -15.62 -16.12 17.71
CA ALA A 63 -14.41 -15.72 18.41
C ALA A 63 -14.34 -16.32 19.82
N TRP A 64 -15.44 -16.27 20.58
CA TRP A 64 -15.52 -16.88 21.91
C TRP A 64 -15.24 -18.39 21.86
N VAL A 65 -15.80 -19.13 20.89
CA VAL A 65 -15.50 -20.56 20.70
C VAL A 65 -14.02 -20.77 20.38
N LEU A 66 -13.43 -19.96 19.51
CA LEU A 66 -12.00 -20.05 19.16
C LEU A 66 -11.07 -19.82 20.37
N GLU A 67 -11.50 -19.03 21.34
CA GLU A 67 -10.74 -18.73 22.56
C GLU A 67 -10.91 -19.79 23.66
N THR A 68 -11.85 -20.74 23.51
CA THR A 68 -12.04 -21.81 24.50
C THR A 68 -10.88 -22.82 24.46
N PRO A 69 -10.39 -23.33 25.61
CA PRO A 69 -9.22 -24.22 25.65
C PRO A 69 -9.35 -25.55 24.90
N VAL A 70 -10.58 -26.04 24.68
CA VAL A 70 -10.82 -27.35 24.05
C VAL A 70 -11.36 -27.20 22.64
N LEU A 71 -12.44 -26.43 22.44
CA LEU A 71 -13.05 -26.29 21.12
C LEU A 71 -12.21 -25.41 20.19
N GLY A 72 -11.49 -24.43 20.73
CA GLY A 72 -10.62 -23.54 19.96
C GLY A 72 -9.54 -24.30 19.18
N PRO A 73 -8.67 -25.09 19.84
CA PRO A 73 -7.66 -25.89 19.16
C PRO A 73 -8.24 -26.89 18.14
N LEU A 74 -9.37 -27.53 18.45
CA LEU A 74 -10.04 -28.45 17.54
C LEU A 74 -10.51 -27.72 16.26
N LEU A 75 -11.17 -26.58 16.42
CA LEU A 75 -11.65 -25.77 15.30
C LEU A 75 -10.49 -25.21 14.46
N LEU A 76 -9.42 -24.74 15.11
CA LEU A 76 -8.20 -24.29 14.43
C LEU A 76 -7.53 -25.42 13.65
N TYR A 77 -7.52 -26.64 14.18
CA TYR A 77 -7.01 -27.81 13.46
C TYR A 77 -7.81 -28.06 12.17
N VAL A 78 -9.14 -28.03 12.24
CA VAL A 78 -10.02 -28.17 11.06
C VAL A 78 -9.75 -27.06 10.03
N LEU A 79 -9.71 -25.80 10.46
CA LEU A 79 -9.44 -24.66 9.57
C LEU A 79 -8.06 -24.77 8.91
N LYS A 80 -7.02 -25.15 9.65
CA LYS A 80 -5.67 -25.35 9.10
C LYS A 80 -5.62 -26.52 8.11
N LYS A 81 -6.29 -27.63 8.43
CA LYS A 81 -6.38 -28.81 7.56
C LYS A 81 -7.10 -28.48 6.24
N ASP A 82 -8.26 -27.84 6.32
CA ASP A 82 -9.08 -27.49 5.14
C ASP A 82 -8.38 -26.49 4.21
N ASN A 83 -7.49 -25.66 4.78
CA ASN A 83 -6.68 -24.69 4.05
C ASN A 83 -5.26 -25.19 3.73
N LEU A 84 -5.02 -26.50 3.83
CA LEU A 84 -3.76 -27.17 3.50
C LEU A 84 -2.53 -26.69 4.29
N VAL A 85 -2.71 -25.93 5.38
CA VAL A 85 -1.59 -25.42 6.20
C VAL A 85 -0.78 -26.56 6.77
N ASN A 86 -1.43 -27.62 7.27
CA ASN A 86 -0.72 -28.78 7.80
C ASN A 86 0.11 -29.47 6.70
N LYS A 87 -0.46 -29.66 5.51
CA LYS A 87 0.23 -30.31 4.37
C LYS A 87 1.43 -29.49 3.85
N LEU A 88 1.32 -28.16 3.88
CA LEU A 88 2.32 -27.26 3.30
C LEU A 88 3.37 -26.80 4.31
N VAL A 89 3.08 -26.89 5.61
CA VAL A 89 3.94 -26.34 6.67
C VAL A 89 4.29 -27.42 7.71
N SER A 90 3.29 -28.06 8.33
CA SER A 90 3.53 -28.97 9.46
C SER A 90 4.06 -30.35 9.05
N ASP A 91 3.57 -30.87 7.93
CA ASP A 91 3.86 -32.21 7.41
C ASP A 91 4.80 -32.12 6.18
N ALA A 92 5.43 -30.97 5.96
CA ALA A 92 6.35 -30.74 4.86
C ALA A 92 7.79 -31.00 5.30
N ASP A 93 8.52 -31.81 4.53
CA ASP A 93 9.98 -31.89 4.65
C ASP A 93 10.60 -30.99 3.57
N ILE A 94 11.23 -29.91 4.03
CA ILE A 94 11.82 -28.86 3.20
C ILE A 94 13.34 -28.94 3.39
N PRO A 95 14.09 -29.38 2.36
CA PRO A 95 15.53 -29.64 2.50
C PRO A 95 16.36 -28.34 2.63
N GLU A 96 15.80 -27.20 2.22
CA GLU A 96 16.48 -25.91 2.33
C GLU A 96 16.63 -25.42 3.79
N PRO A 97 17.78 -24.84 4.16
CA PRO A 97 17.94 -24.19 5.44
C PRO A 97 17.01 -22.94 5.55
N PRO A 98 16.57 -22.59 6.77
CA PRO A 98 15.67 -21.45 6.96
C PRO A 98 16.35 -20.12 6.64
N LEU A 99 15.67 -19.28 5.86
CA LEU A 99 16.06 -17.90 5.59
C LEU A 99 15.26 -16.93 6.47
N PHE A 100 15.88 -16.40 7.53
CA PHE A 100 15.20 -15.54 8.51
C PHE A 100 15.03 -14.09 8.07
N THR A 101 15.90 -13.60 7.19
CA THR A 101 15.84 -12.25 6.62
C THR A 101 16.04 -12.31 5.11
N PRO A 102 15.41 -11.41 4.33
CA PRO A 102 15.66 -11.38 2.88
C PRO A 102 17.14 -11.06 2.60
N THR A 103 17.88 -12.05 2.08
CA THR A 103 19.27 -11.87 1.65
C THR A 103 19.31 -11.69 0.15
N HIS A 104 19.81 -10.54 -0.31
CA HIS A 104 20.18 -10.32 -1.71
C HIS A 104 21.62 -10.80 -1.93
N THR A 105 21.79 -11.99 -2.51
CA THR A 105 23.11 -12.59 -2.78
C THR A 105 23.65 -12.29 -4.18
N TRP A 106 22.85 -11.63 -5.02
CA TRP A 106 23.21 -11.31 -6.40
C TRP A 106 23.77 -9.90 -6.51
N GLN A 107 24.74 -9.73 -7.39
CA GLN A 107 25.30 -8.42 -7.71
C GLN A 107 24.29 -7.66 -8.56
N ASP A 108 23.78 -6.54 -8.03
CA ASP A 108 22.81 -5.73 -8.76
C ASP A 108 23.43 -5.26 -10.08
N ILE A 109 22.69 -5.46 -11.17
CA ILE A 109 23.05 -4.87 -12.46
C ILE A 109 22.89 -3.35 -12.29
N PRO A 110 23.93 -2.54 -12.54
CA PRO A 110 23.84 -1.10 -12.38
C PRO A 110 22.66 -0.57 -13.20
N GLU A 111 21.68 0.01 -12.50
CA GLU A 111 20.52 0.60 -13.15
C GLU A 111 20.99 1.74 -14.07
N GLN A 112 20.51 1.74 -15.31
CA GLN A 112 20.87 2.77 -16.28
C GLN A 112 19.93 3.98 -16.15
N ASN A 113 20.45 5.17 -16.44
CA ASN A 113 19.70 6.44 -16.39
C ASN A 113 19.09 6.75 -15.02
N VAL A 114 19.84 6.50 -13.95
CA VAL A 114 19.45 6.82 -12.57
C VAL A 114 20.36 7.91 -12.00
N SER A 115 19.78 8.81 -11.22
CA SER A 115 20.56 9.67 -10.32
C SER A 115 20.73 8.98 -8.98
N LEU A 116 21.99 8.84 -8.54
CA LEU A 116 22.31 8.19 -7.27
C LEU A 116 22.37 9.21 -6.16
N ALA A 117 21.39 9.17 -5.26
CA ALA A 117 21.45 9.93 -4.01
C ALA A 117 22.67 9.51 -3.19
N LYS A 118 23.46 10.47 -2.73
CA LYS A 118 24.68 10.18 -1.97
C LYS A 118 24.36 9.94 -0.48
N PRO A 119 25.12 9.07 0.21
CA PRO A 119 25.03 8.94 1.66
C PRO A 119 25.24 10.30 2.35
N GLY A 120 24.42 10.61 3.35
CA GLY A 120 24.54 11.83 4.16
C GLY A 120 23.79 13.07 3.62
N TRP A 121 23.17 13.01 2.44
CA TRP A 121 22.30 14.10 1.99
C TRP A 121 21.15 14.37 2.96
N SER A 122 20.79 15.64 3.13
CA SER A 122 19.59 16.01 3.90
C SER A 122 18.32 15.55 3.18
N PRO A 123 17.20 15.34 3.90
CA PRO A 123 15.92 15.05 3.28
C PRO A 123 15.52 16.09 2.22
N ALA A 124 15.77 17.38 2.47
CA ALA A 124 15.50 18.47 1.52
C ALA A 124 16.36 18.37 0.25
N ALA A 125 17.65 18.06 0.38
CA ALA A 125 18.54 17.87 -0.78
C ALA A 125 18.09 16.68 -1.65
N ARG A 126 17.69 15.56 -1.01
CA ARG A 126 17.11 14.42 -1.73
C ARG A 126 15.79 14.77 -2.43
N ALA A 127 14.96 15.59 -1.78
CA ALA A 127 13.72 16.06 -2.38
C ALA A 127 13.99 16.94 -3.61
N GLN A 128 14.99 17.83 -3.54
CA GLN A 128 15.39 18.66 -4.67
C GLN A 128 15.89 17.82 -5.85
N GLU A 129 16.81 16.89 -5.61
CA GLU A 129 17.28 15.96 -6.66
C GLU A 129 16.12 15.20 -7.31
N ALA A 130 15.15 14.76 -6.51
CA ALA A 130 13.97 14.09 -7.02
C ALA A 130 13.11 15.01 -7.90
N ILE A 131 13.02 16.31 -7.58
CA ILE A 131 12.34 17.30 -8.42
C ILE A 131 13.08 17.49 -9.75
N ASP A 132 14.40 17.56 -9.71
CA ASP A 132 15.25 17.77 -10.89
C ASP A 132 15.18 16.56 -11.86
N CYS A 133 14.88 15.37 -11.33
CA CYS A 133 14.62 14.17 -12.13
C CYS A 133 13.21 14.13 -12.76
N LEU A 134 12.29 15.02 -12.39
CA LEU A 134 10.93 15.03 -12.93
C LEU A 134 10.84 15.85 -14.22
N PRO A 135 10.03 15.42 -15.20
CA PRO A 135 9.75 16.24 -16.38
C PRO A 135 9.06 17.55 -15.98
N ASP A 136 9.15 18.55 -16.85
CA ASP A 136 8.45 19.82 -16.65
C ASP A 136 6.94 19.64 -16.47
N LEU A 137 6.33 20.60 -15.77
CA LEU A 137 4.89 20.60 -15.54
C LEU A 137 4.17 20.68 -16.88
N ALA A 138 3.45 19.62 -17.24
CA ALA A 138 2.61 19.59 -18.42
C ALA A 138 1.61 20.76 -18.41
N ASP A 139 1.31 21.28 -19.61
CA ASP A 139 0.42 22.43 -19.81
C ASP A 139 -0.93 22.24 -19.06
N PRO A 140 -1.34 23.22 -18.22
CA PRO A 140 -2.63 23.22 -17.56
C PRO A 140 -3.84 23.22 -18.52
N SER A 141 -3.63 23.55 -19.81
CA SER A 141 -4.70 23.68 -20.80
C SER A 141 -5.39 22.38 -21.25
N SER A 142 -4.84 21.20 -20.92
CA SER A 142 -5.40 19.95 -21.46
C SER A 142 -6.68 19.52 -20.72
N PRO A 143 -7.77 19.20 -21.46
CA PRO A 143 -9.11 19.02 -20.90
C PRO A 143 -9.22 17.77 -20.01
N GLY A 144 -9.96 17.90 -18.89
CA GLY A 144 -10.36 16.79 -18.01
C GLY A 144 -10.09 17.04 -16.52
N PHE A 145 -10.72 16.23 -15.66
CA PHE A 145 -10.48 16.28 -14.21
C PHE A 145 -9.04 15.89 -13.88
N ARG A 146 -8.36 16.74 -13.10
CA ARG A 146 -7.00 16.52 -12.60
C ARG A 146 -6.95 16.77 -11.11
N ARG A 147 -6.14 15.98 -10.42
CA ARG A 147 -5.83 16.22 -9.00
C ARG A 147 -4.55 17.06 -8.90
N TRP A 148 -4.51 17.90 -7.88
CA TRP A 148 -3.33 18.68 -7.52
C TRP A 148 -2.14 17.77 -7.18
N LYS A 149 -0.98 18.10 -7.72
CA LYS A 149 0.31 17.48 -7.41
C LYS A 149 1.03 18.28 -6.33
N ILE A 150 2.02 17.67 -5.68
CA ILE A 150 2.90 18.32 -4.70
C ILE A 150 3.53 19.60 -5.28
N ARG A 151 4.05 19.55 -6.52
CA ARG A 151 4.62 20.71 -7.22
C ARG A 151 3.62 21.85 -7.47
N ASP A 152 2.34 21.52 -7.63
CA ASP A 152 1.31 22.53 -7.87
C ASP A 152 1.06 23.34 -6.59
N PHE A 153 1.09 22.69 -5.41
CA PHE A 153 1.04 23.38 -4.12
C PHE A 153 2.26 24.27 -3.90
N ALA A 154 3.48 23.75 -4.08
CA ALA A 154 4.69 24.54 -3.91
C ALA A 154 4.74 25.78 -4.82
N LYS A 155 4.29 25.63 -6.07
CA LYS A 155 4.16 26.76 -7.02
C LYS A 155 3.11 27.77 -6.57
N ALA A 156 1.94 27.30 -6.13
CA ALA A 156 0.88 28.17 -5.63
C ALA A 156 1.31 28.95 -4.38
N TYR A 157 2.00 28.31 -3.45
CA TYR A 157 2.52 28.95 -2.23
C TYR A 157 3.58 30.00 -2.54
N SER A 158 4.45 29.74 -3.52
CA SER A 158 5.47 30.71 -3.94
C SER A 158 4.88 31.97 -4.59
N SER A 159 3.66 31.90 -5.14
CA SER A 159 2.97 33.07 -5.70
C SER A 159 2.33 33.98 -4.65
N GLY A 160 2.10 33.48 -3.44
CA GLY A 160 1.39 34.17 -2.36
C GLY A 160 -0.15 34.21 -2.50
N GLU A 161 -0.72 33.84 -3.65
CA GLU A 161 -2.18 33.81 -3.87
C GLU A 161 -2.89 32.77 -2.97
N ILE A 162 -2.23 31.63 -2.76
CA ILE A 162 -2.68 30.57 -1.86
C ILE A 162 -1.58 30.36 -0.83
N THR A 163 -1.94 30.25 0.44
CA THR A 163 -0.99 29.97 1.52
C THR A 163 -1.22 28.58 2.13
N PRO A 164 -0.18 27.97 2.74
CA PRO A 164 -0.34 26.74 3.52
C PRO A 164 -1.47 26.85 4.57
N VAL A 165 -1.64 28.00 5.24
CA VAL A 165 -2.73 28.21 6.21
C VAL A 165 -4.11 28.12 5.56
N MET A 166 -4.31 28.73 4.39
CA MET A 166 -5.58 28.65 3.65
C MET A 166 -5.90 27.19 3.30
N VAL A 167 -4.90 26.44 2.85
CA VAL A 167 -5.05 25.02 2.51
C VAL A 167 -5.35 24.18 3.76
N ALA A 168 -4.66 24.42 4.87
CA ALA A 168 -4.90 23.73 6.15
C ALA A 168 -6.32 23.97 6.68
N ARG A 169 -6.81 25.22 6.65
CA ARG A 169 -8.18 25.54 7.07
C ARG A 169 -9.22 24.90 6.16
N ARG A 170 -9.00 24.89 4.84
CA ARG A 170 -9.90 24.20 3.90
C ARG A 170 -9.91 22.68 4.10
N PHE A 171 -8.75 22.10 4.40
CA PHE A 171 -8.61 20.70 4.75
C PHE A 171 -9.42 20.35 6.00
N LEU A 172 -9.29 21.11 7.08
CA LEU A 172 -10.02 20.88 8.32
C LEU A 172 -11.55 20.91 8.10
N ALA A 173 -12.04 21.90 7.36
CA ALA A 173 -13.46 21.98 6.98
C ALA A 173 -13.91 20.76 6.15
N ALA A 174 -13.07 20.27 5.23
CA ALA A 174 -13.39 19.09 4.44
C ALA A 174 -13.36 17.78 5.27
N VAL A 175 -12.47 17.68 6.26
CA VAL A 175 -12.42 16.55 7.20
C VAL A 175 -13.67 16.51 8.07
N GLU A 176 -14.13 17.66 8.55
CA GLU A 176 -15.38 17.79 9.30
C GLU A 176 -16.58 17.35 8.45
N GLU A 177 -16.69 17.85 7.22
CA GLU A 177 -17.74 17.44 6.26
C GLU A 177 -17.72 15.92 6.00
N CYS A 178 -16.54 15.34 5.77
CA CYS A 178 -16.38 13.89 5.57
C CYS A 178 -16.75 13.05 6.80
N SER A 179 -16.61 13.62 8.00
CA SER A 179 -16.87 12.94 9.28
C SER A 179 -18.32 13.12 9.75
N GLY A 180 -19.07 14.04 9.13
CA GLY A 180 -20.47 14.27 9.41
C GLY A 180 -21.37 13.05 9.14
N PRO A 181 -22.62 13.07 9.64
CA PRO A 181 -23.54 11.93 9.59
C PRO A 181 -23.89 11.49 8.16
N ASP A 182 -23.85 12.41 7.19
CA ASP A 182 -24.22 12.15 5.80
C ASP A 182 -23.18 11.28 5.06
N LEU A 183 -21.89 11.51 5.31
CA LEU A 183 -20.80 10.81 4.63
C LEU A 183 -20.18 9.70 5.48
N ASN A 184 -19.98 9.95 6.77
CA ASN A 184 -19.42 9.01 7.74
C ASN A 184 -18.20 8.23 7.21
N MET A 185 -17.22 8.98 6.68
CA MET A 185 -16.09 8.39 5.94
C MET A 185 -15.03 7.77 6.85
N ALA A 186 -14.99 8.14 8.13
CA ALA A 186 -14.04 7.64 9.14
C ALA A 186 -12.58 7.61 8.65
N LEU A 187 -12.09 8.73 8.11
CA LEU A 187 -10.77 8.84 7.47
C LEU A 187 -9.62 8.98 8.47
N PHE A 188 -9.86 9.68 9.58
CA PHE A 188 -8.89 9.99 10.63
C PHE A 188 -9.36 9.46 11.98
N ILE A 189 -8.43 8.95 12.79
CA ILE A 189 -8.66 8.56 14.20
C ILE A 189 -8.36 9.74 15.11
N SER A 190 -7.33 10.51 14.80
CA SER A 190 -6.88 11.64 15.61
C SER A 190 -6.29 12.72 14.73
N TYR A 191 -6.70 13.96 14.95
CA TYR A 191 -6.10 15.16 14.38
C TYR A 191 -6.32 16.32 15.35
N ASP A 192 -5.46 17.33 15.27
CA ASP A 192 -5.52 18.51 16.12
C ASP A 192 -5.55 19.74 15.20
N PRO A 193 -6.70 20.44 15.10
CA PRO A 193 -6.82 21.63 14.28
C PRO A 193 -5.79 22.72 14.60
N GLU A 194 -5.47 22.91 15.88
CA GLU A 194 -4.54 23.95 16.32
C GLU A 194 -3.11 23.61 15.90
N ASP A 195 -2.69 22.36 16.10
CA ASP A 195 -1.37 21.90 15.68
C ASP A 195 -1.21 21.95 14.14
N ILE A 196 -2.23 21.54 13.39
CA ILE A 196 -2.20 21.59 11.91
C ILE A 196 -2.10 23.04 11.41
N VAL A 197 -2.87 23.96 11.99
CA VAL A 197 -2.83 25.38 11.65
C VAL A 197 -1.48 25.98 12.03
N ARG A 198 -0.95 25.69 13.22
CA ARG A 198 0.37 26.17 13.68
C ARG A 198 1.49 25.74 12.73
N GLN A 199 1.55 24.46 12.34
CA GLN A 199 2.51 23.97 11.36
C GLN A 199 2.39 24.69 10.01
N ALA A 200 1.16 24.99 9.58
CA ALA A 200 0.90 25.72 8.34
C ALA A 200 1.26 27.21 8.43
N GLU A 201 1.09 27.85 9.59
CA GLU A 201 1.53 29.22 9.85
C GLU A 201 3.05 29.35 9.77
N GLU A 202 3.78 28.41 10.37
CA GLU A 202 5.24 28.34 10.28
C GLU A 202 5.72 28.18 8.83
N SER A 203 5.04 27.34 8.04
CA SER A 203 5.31 27.21 6.61
C SER A 203 4.99 28.48 5.83
N THR A 204 3.85 29.10 6.10
CA THR A 204 3.44 30.35 5.45
C THR A 204 4.46 31.46 5.67
N LEU A 205 4.99 31.59 6.90
CA LEU A 205 6.05 32.54 7.20
C LEU A 205 7.32 32.30 6.37
N ARG A 206 7.73 31.04 6.21
CA ARG A 206 8.89 30.68 5.38
C ARG A 206 8.67 31.05 3.91
N TYR A 207 7.49 30.83 3.35
CA TYR A 207 7.16 31.28 2.00
C TYR A 207 7.17 32.81 1.87
N GLN A 208 6.62 33.55 2.85
CA GLN A 208 6.66 35.01 2.87
C GLN A 208 8.08 35.57 2.92
N GLN A 209 8.98 34.87 3.59
CA GLN A 209 10.41 35.22 3.67
C GLN A 209 11.22 34.76 2.45
N GLY A 210 10.60 34.07 1.48
CA GLY A 210 11.29 33.50 0.33
C GLY A 210 12.24 32.35 0.67
N ALA A 211 12.03 31.68 1.80
CA ALA A 211 12.91 30.64 2.33
C ALA A 211 12.16 29.30 2.65
N PRO A 212 11.40 28.72 1.71
CA PRO A 212 10.81 27.40 1.91
C PRO A 212 11.89 26.31 2.07
N LEU A 213 11.64 25.32 2.93
CA LEU A 213 12.62 24.26 3.24
C LEU A 213 12.82 23.26 2.11
N SER A 214 11.76 22.97 1.35
CA SER A 214 11.79 22.06 0.20
C SER A 214 10.48 22.15 -0.61
N ALA A 215 10.36 21.37 -1.68
CA ALA A 215 9.10 21.20 -2.41
C ALA A 215 7.95 20.57 -1.59
N MET A 216 8.24 20.04 -0.40
CA MET A 216 7.24 19.53 0.55
C MET A 216 6.81 20.56 1.60
N ASP A 217 7.44 21.75 1.64
CA ASP A 217 7.11 22.76 2.64
C ASP A 217 5.66 23.21 2.49
N GLY A 218 4.86 23.07 3.55
CA GLY A 218 3.44 23.42 3.56
C GLY A 218 2.51 22.37 2.95
N VAL A 219 3.05 21.23 2.50
CA VAL A 219 2.26 20.14 1.91
C VAL A 219 1.69 19.27 3.02
N LEU A 220 0.36 19.06 2.99
CA LEU A 220 -0.34 18.18 3.94
C LEU A 220 0.03 16.71 3.70
N VAL A 221 0.43 16.02 4.77
CA VAL A 221 0.76 14.60 4.75
C VAL A 221 -0.02 13.88 5.84
N ALA A 222 -0.85 12.92 5.44
CA ALA A 222 -1.58 12.09 6.40
C ALA A 222 -0.73 10.90 6.86
N VAL A 223 -0.79 10.52 8.14
CA VAL A 223 0.10 9.49 8.72
C VAL A 223 -0.72 8.31 9.20
N LYS A 224 -0.39 7.07 8.82
CA LYS A 224 -1.07 5.88 9.36
C LYS A 224 -0.89 5.76 10.87
N ASP A 225 -1.94 5.33 11.56
CA ASP A 225 -1.96 5.37 13.02
C ASP A 225 -0.91 4.48 13.72
N GLU A 226 -0.40 3.43 13.07
CA GLU A 226 0.70 2.60 13.58
C GLU A 226 2.11 3.21 13.43
N ILE A 227 2.20 4.44 12.90
CA ILE A 227 3.46 5.19 12.74
C ILE A 227 3.50 6.31 13.78
N ASP A 228 4.58 6.37 14.55
CA ASP A 228 4.78 7.42 15.56
C ASP A 228 4.90 8.82 14.92
N CYS A 229 4.10 9.76 15.42
CA CYS A 229 3.99 11.13 14.90
C CYS A 229 3.52 12.05 16.03
N LEU A 230 4.41 12.86 16.56
CA LEU A 230 4.08 13.86 17.57
C LEU A 230 3.21 14.98 16.98
N PRO A 231 2.27 15.55 17.77
CA PRO A 231 1.99 15.25 19.19
C PRO A 231 0.98 14.10 19.42
N TYR A 232 0.59 13.39 18.36
CA TYR A 232 -0.50 12.42 18.42
C TYR A 232 -0.09 11.09 19.08
N GLN A 233 -1.09 10.40 19.63
CA GLN A 233 -0.92 9.03 20.11
C GLN A 233 -0.79 8.03 18.95
N THR A 234 -0.15 6.91 19.20
CA THR A 234 -0.07 5.76 18.27
C THR A 234 -0.93 4.64 18.83
N THR A 235 -2.12 4.44 18.27
CA THR A 235 -3.07 3.44 18.79
C THR A 235 -3.06 2.14 18.00
N GLY A 236 -2.43 2.11 16.82
CA GLY A 236 -2.50 0.97 15.91
C GLY A 236 -3.93 0.61 15.50
N GLY A 237 -4.85 1.58 15.50
CA GLY A 237 -6.28 1.36 15.30
C GLY A 237 -7.00 0.66 16.47
N THR A 238 -6.34 0.47 17.62
CA THR A 238 -6.96 -0.08 18.83
C THR A 238 -7.56 1.04 19.71
N SER A 239 -8.28 0.68 20.78
CA SER A 239 -8.77 1.63 21.79
C SER A 239 -7.83 1.78 23.01
N TRP A 240 -6.78 0.97 23.11
CA TRP A 240 -5.99 0.81 24.33
C TRP A 240 -4.48 1.06 24.16
N LEU A 241 -3.91 0.80 22.99
CA LEU A 241 -2.46 0.82 22.80
C LEU A 241 -1.85 2.20 23.06
N GLY A 242 -2.55 3.28 22.71
CA GLY A 242 -2.09 4.65 22.95
C GLY A 242 -1.89 4.98 24.43
N LYS A 243 -2.60 4.29 25.34
CA LYS A 243 -2.43 4.42 26.80
C LYS A 243 -1.24 3.61 27.32
N MET A 244 -0.94 2.49 26.67
CA MET A 244 0.13 1.57 27.08
C MET A 244 1.50 1.94 26.50
N ARG A 245 1.52 2.56 25.32
CA ARG A 245 2.72 2.96 24.59
C ARG A 245 2.61 4.42 24.15
N PRO A 246 2.98 5.38 25.01
CA PRO A 246 2.98 6.80 24.61
C PRO A 246 3.98 7.04 23.47
N CYS A 247 3.59 7.90 22.53
CA CYS A 247 4.48 8.39 21.48
C CYS A 247 5.44 9.41 22.09
N VAL A 248 6.74 9.11 22.09
CA VAL A 248 7.77 9.97 22.71
C VAL A 248 8.67 10.67 21.69
N ALA A 249 8.61 10.26 20.42
CA ALA A 249 9.40 10.82 19.33
C ALA A 249 8.75 10.44 17.99
N ASP A 250 8.97 11.25 16.95
CA ASP A 250 8.57 10.92 15.59
C ASP A 250 9.27 9.64 15.10
N ALA A 251 8.56 8.86 14.27
CA ALA A 251 9.20 7.82 13.46
C ALA A 251 10.16 8.44 12.44
N ALA A 252 11.17 7.69 12.02
CA ALA A 252 12.21 8.19 11.11
C ALA A 252 11.65 8.81 9.81
N CYS A 253 10.61 8.20 9.22
CA CYS A 253 9.95 8.73 8.03
C CYS A 253 9.19 10.04 8.29
N VAL A 254 8.56 10.18 9.47
CA VAL A 254 7.86 11.40 9.88
C VAL A 254 8.85 12.52 10.16
N ALA A 255 9.94 12.23 10.87
CA ALA A 255 11.00 13.19 11.13
C ALA A 255 11.62 13.74 9.83
N GLN A 256 11.82 12.89 8.82
CA GLN A 256 12.30 13.34 7.51
C GLN A 256 11.31 14.26 6.78
N LEU A 257 10.02 13.96 6.83
CA LEU A 257 8.98 14.82 6.25
C LEU A 257 8.89 16.17 6.97
N ARG A 258 8.95 16.16 8.30
CA ARG A 258 8.97 17.37 9.12
C ARG A 258 10.19 18.24 8.81
N ALA A 259 11.37 17.63 8.65
CA ALA A 259 12.58 18.33 8.23
C ALA A 259 12.47 18.97 6.83
N CYS A 260 11.58 18.46 5.98
CA CYS A 260 11.26 19.03 4.68
C CYS A 260 10.18 20.13 4.74
N GLY A 261 9.63 20.45 5.91
CA GLY A 261 8.57 21.46 6.11
C GLY A 261 7.16 20.96 5.87
N ALA A 262 6.94 19.65 5.74
CA ALA A 262 5.62 19.08 5.54
C ALA A 262 4.70 19.32 6.74
N VAL A 263 3.41 19.55 6.48
CA VAL A 263 2.37 19.71 7.51
C VAL A 263 1.74 18.35 7.77
N LEU A 264 1.90 17.82 8.99
CA LEU A 264 1.39 16.49 9.34
C LEU A 264 -0.09 16.61 9.72
N ALA A 265 -0.94 16.02 8.88
CA ALA A 265 -2.39 16.20 8.90
C ALA A 265 -3.13 15.34 9.95
N GLY A 266 -2.40 14.60 10.79
CA GLY A 266 -2.95 13.70 11.80
C GLY A 266 -2.85 12.21 11.46
N LYS A 267 -3.45 11.39 12.34
CA LYS A 267 -3.44 9.92 12.33
C LYS A 267 -4.64 9.37 11.57
N THR A 268 -4.38 8.70 10.46
CA THR A 268 -5.39 8.09 9.59
C THR A 268 -5.87 6.76 10.14
N ASN A 269 -7.16 6.47 9.89
CA ASN A 269 -7.79 5.23 10.28
C ASN A 269 -7.18 4.02 9.55
N MET A 270 -7.24 2.87 10.21
CA MET A 270 -6.66 1.63 9.72
C MET A 270 -7.41 0.41 10.26
N HIS A 271 -7.23 -0.72 9.58
CA HIS A 271 -7.63 -2.00 10.17
C HIS A 271 -6.79 -2.26 11.43
N GLU A 272 -7.44 -2.63 12.52
CA GLU A 272 -6.80 -2.81 13.83
C GLU A 272 -5.53 -3.68 13.74
N LEU A 273 -4.43 -3.17 14.27
CA LEU A 273 -3.09 -3.78 14.30
C LEU A 273 -2.55 -4.25 12.94
N GLY A 274 -3.09 -3.71 11.85
CA GLY A 274 -2.71 -4.15 10.51
C GLY A 274 -3.33 -5.48 10.09
N ALA A 275 -4.16 -6.09 10.94
CA ALA A 275 -4.64 -7.46 10.84
C ALA A 275 -5.88 -7.62 9.95
N GLY A 276 -5.89 -6.94 8.79
CA GLY A 276 -6.96 -7.11 7.82
C GLY A 276 -6.86 -6.22 6.60
N THR A 277 -7.57 -6.64 5.55
CA THR A 277 -7.47 -6.08 4.19
C THR A 277 -8.69 -5.27 3.74
N SER A 278 -9.65 -5.02 4.63
CA SER A 278 -10.88 -4.29 4.31
C SER A 278 -10.91 -2.83 4.79
N GLY A 279 -10.12 -2.47 5.80
CA GLY A 279 -10.22 -1.15 6.45
C GLY A 279 -11.40 -0.99 7.41
N ILE A 280 -12.09 -2.09 7.76
CA ILE A 280 -13.09 -2.12 8.83
C ILE A 280 -12.39 -1.98 10.17
N ASN A 281 -12.85 -1.05 11.00
CA ASN A 281 -12.38 -0.87 12.37
C ASN A 281 -13.59 -0.76 13.31
N PRO A 282 -13.75 -1.65 14.31
CA PRO A 282 -14.89 -1.63 15.23
C PRO A 282 -14.80 -0.52 16.29
N HIS A 283 -13.62 0.04 16.54
CA HIS A 283 -13.39 1.09 17.53
C HIS A 283 -13.57 2.49 16.96
N HIS A 284 -13.11 2.71 15.73
CA HIS A 284 -13.03 4.04 15.11
C HIS A 284 -13.94 4.20 13.89
N GLY A 285 -14.78 3.22 13.60
CA GLY A 285 -15.62 3.18 12.41
C GLY A 285 -14.89 2.66 11.17
N SER A 286 -15.67 2.25 10.16
CA SER A 286 -15.11 1.66 8.93
C SER A 286 -14.86 2.71 7.87
N THR A 287 -13.60 2.89 7.47
CA THR A 287 -13.25 3.84 6.41
C THR A 287 -13.92 3.47 5.09
N ARG A 288 -14.64 4.43 4.50
CA ARG A 288 -15.36 4.24 3.23
C ARG A 288 -14.54 4.61 2.02
N ASN A 289 -14.84 4.00 0.88
CA ASN A 289 -14.21 4.31 -0.40
C ASN A 289 -14.76 5.64 -0.96
N PRO A 290 -13.93 6.67 -1.22
CA PRO A 290 -14.40 7.96 -1.74
C PRO A 290 -15.07 7.90 -3.12
N TYR A 291 -14.81 6.85 -3.91
CA TYR A 291 -15.48 6.66 -5.20
C TYR A 291 -16.84 5.95 -5.08
N HIS A 292 -17.09 5.28 -3.94
CA HIS A 292 -18.35 4.62 -3.66
C HIS A 292 -18.49 4.32 -2.15
N THR A 293 -19.25 5.13 -1.41
CA THR A 293 -19.31 5.07 0.07
C THR A 293 -19.87 3.77 0.64
N ALA A 294 -20.66 3.01 -0.13
CA ALA A 294 -21.11 1.66 0.26
C ALA A 294 -20.03 0.56 0.14
N ARG A 295 -18.83 0.89 -0.35
CA ARG A 295 -17.72 -0.07 -0.52
C ARG A 295 -16.61 0.18 0.51
N VAL A 296 -15.94 -0.91 0.85
CA VAL A 296 -14.75 -0.90 1.71
C VAL A 296 -13.63 -0.08 1.07
N SER A 297 -12.87 0.61 1.91
CA SER A 297 -11.70 1.34 1.46
C SER A 297 -10.49 0.44 1.20
N GLY A 298 -10.46 -0.77 1.75
CA GLY A 298 -9.27 -1.63 1.75
C GLY A 298 -8.44 -1.43 3.02
N GLY A 299 -7.62 -2.43 3.39
CA GLY A 299 -6.81 -2.46 4.60
C GLY A 299 -5.40 -3.07 4.48
N SER A 300 -4.48 -2.74 5.36
CA SER A 300 -4.76 -2.03 6.60
C SER A 300 -4.69 -0.50 6.49
N SER A 301 -4.09 0.07 5.45
CA SER A 301 -3.96 1.53 5.25
C SER A 301 -5.21 2.21 4.63
N GLY A 302 -6.41 1.86 5.11
CA GLY A 302 -7.67 2.32 4.53
C GLY A 302 -7.85 3.83 4.59
N GLY A 303 -7.68 4.44 5.78
CA GLY A 303 -7.78 5.88 5.98
C GLY A 303 -6.76 6.66 5.16
N SER A 304 -5.51 6.18 5.11
CA SER A 304 -4.43 6.81 4.33
C SER A 304 -4.76 6.84 2.84
N ALA A 305 -5.20 5.72 2.28
CA ALA A 305 -5.58 5.64 0.86
C ALA A 305 -6.82 6.47 0.55
N ALA A 306 -7.83 6.44 1.43
CA ALA A 306 -9.07 7.18 1.27
C ALA A 306 -8.85 8.70 1.39
N ALA A 307 -7.99 9.18 2.29
CA ALA A 307 -7.67 10.62 2.40
C ALA A 307 -7.03 11.17 1.11
N VAL A 308 -6.09 10.41 0.51
CA VAL A 308 -5.47 10.78 -0.78
C VAL A 308 -6.50 10.69 -1.92
N CYS A 309 -7.35 9.66 -1.93
CA CYS A 309 -8.39 9.49 -2.95
C CYS A 309 -9.55 10.49 -2.82
N ALA A 310 -9.82 11.03 -1.64
CA ALA A 310 -10.76 12.12 -1.45
C ALA A 310 -10.16 13.46 -1.90
N GLY A 311 -8.83 13.54 -2.06
CA GLY A 311 -8.13 14.78 -2.41
C GLY A 311 -7.91 15.70 -1.22
N LEU A 312 -7.99 15.18 0.01
CA LEU A 312 -7.75 15.95 1.22
C LEU A 312 -6.25 16.23 1.43
N CYS A 313 -5.40 15.30 1.02
CA CYS A 313 -3.95 15.46 1.00
C CYS A 313 -3.37 14.82 -0.28
N PRO A 314 -2.26 15.35 -0.83
CA PRO A 314 -1.62 14.77 -2.01
C PRO A 314 -0.84 13.48 -1.72
N VAL A 315 -0.49 13.23 -0.45
CA VAL A 315 0.31 12.09 -0.02
C VAL A 315 -0.08 11.62 1.38
N ALA A 316 0.08 10.32 1.63
CA ALA A 316 -0.02 9.75 2.96
C ALA A 316 1.04 8.66 3.19
N LEU A 317 1.44 8.48 4.46
CA LEU A 317 2.24 7.36 4.91
C LEU A 317 1.35 6.17 5.25
N GLY A 318 1.76 4.98 4.84
CA GLY A 318 1.16 3.69 5.20
C GLY A 318 2.23 2.66 5.58
N ALA A 319 1.83 1.41 5.78
CA ALA A 319 2.77 0.30 5.96
C ALA A 319 2.30 -0.98 5.25
N ASP A 320 3.27 -1.80 4.81
CA ASP A 320 3.05 -3.02 4.01
C ASP A 320 3.75 -4.25 4.62
N GLY A 321 3.00 -5.04 5.39
CA GLY A 321 3.43 -6.39 5.80
C GLY A 321 3.13 -7.47 4.75
N GLY A 322 1.89 -7.52 4.24
CA GLY A 322 1.39 -8.63 3.39
C GLY A 322 0.86 -8.23 2.01
N GLY A 323 1.28 -7.09 1.45
CA GLY A 323 0.77 -6.52 0.20
C GLY A 323 -0.27 -5.41 0.39
N ALA A 324 -0.51 -4.97 1.63
CA ALA A 324 -1.61 -4.07 2.01
C ALA A 324 -1.74 -2.83 1.08
N PRO A 325 -0.80 -1.87 1.01
CA PRO A 325 -0.92 -0.69 0.14
C PRO A 325 -0.98 -1.00 -1.37
N ARG A 326 -0.40 -2.12 -1.84
CA ARG A 326 -0.48 -2.52 -3.25
C ARG A 326 -1.86 -3.01 -3.64
N THR A 327 -2.55 -3.76 -2.77
CA THR A 327 -3.95 -4.17 -2.97
C THR A 327 -4.90 -2.96 -3.02
N HIS A 328 -4.56 -1.85 -2.34
CA HIS A 328 -5.37 -0.62 -2.34
C HIS A 328 -5.19 0.19 -3.60
N SER A 329 -3.96 0.28 -4.11
CA SER A 329 -3.65 0.93 -5.39
C SER A 329 -4.25 0.22 -6.60
N LEU A 330 -4.76 -1.01 -6.44
CA LEU A 330 -5.52 -1.71 -7.48
C LEU A 330 -7.02 -1.35 -7.45
N HIS A 331 -7.59 -1.08 -6.28
CA HIS A 331 -8.99 -0.63 -6.14
C HIS A 331 -9.16 0.88 -6.35
N TYR A 332 -8.09 1.64 -6.12
CA TYR A 332 -8.01 3.06 -6.36
C TYR A 332 -7.14 3.36 -7.56
N THR A 333 -7.34 4.49 -8.22
CA THR A 333 -6.40 4.94 -9.25
C THR A 333 -5.15 5.61 -8.65
N THR A 334 -4.67 5.17 -7.48
CA THR A 334 -3.45 5.67 -6.81
C THR A 334 -2.27 4.75 -7.07
N SER A 335 -1.05 5.23 -6.81
CA SER A 335 0.15 4.39 -6.80
C SER A 335 0.53 4.15 -5.33
N SER A 336 1.16 3.02 -5.04
CA SER A 336 1.77 2.77 -3.74
C SER A 336 3.15 2.20 -3.99
N LEU A 337 4.15 2.80 -3.36
CA LEU A 337 5.52 2.34 -3.45
C LEU A 337 5.84 1.52 -2.21
N LYS A 338 6.02 0.20 -2.39
CA LYS A 338 6.68 -0.64 -1.39
C LYS A 338 8.19 -0.55 -1.64
N LEU A 339 8.91 0.02 -0.69
CA LEU A 339 10.37 0.03 -0.73
C LEU A 339 10.92 -1.33 -0.27
N HIS A 340 12.14 -1.66 -0.71
CA HIS A 340 12.83 -2.87 -0.26
C HIS A 340 12.93 -2.87 1.27
N ALA A 341 12.84 -4.05 1.90
CA ALA A 341 12.71 -4.19 3.35
C ALA A 341 13.83 -3.52 4.16
N THR A 342 15.01 -3.31 3.57
CA THR A 342 16.19 -2.66 4.20
C THR A 342 16.35 -1.18 3.83
N ARG A 343 15.56 -0.64 2.89
CA ARG A 343 15.80 0.68 2.29
C ARG A 343 15.22 1.86 3.09
N THR A 344 14.37 1.57 4.08
CA THR A 344 13.83 2.56 5.03
C THR A 344 14.05 2.10 6.45
N GLU A 345 14.64 2.96 7.28
CA GLU A 345 14.69 2.74 8.72
C GLU A 345 13.27 2.64 9.28
N SER A 346 12.91 1.47 9.79
CA SER A 346 11.60 1.20 10.39
C SER A 346 11.59 1.48 11.90
N HIS A 347 12.55 2.27 12.40
CA HIS A 347 12.60 2.64 13.81
C HIS A 347 11.28 3.32 14.21
N ARG A 348 10.60 2.73 15.20
CA ARG A 348 9.32 3.21 15.76
C ARG A 348 8.11 3.14 14.80
N ALA A 349 8.16 2.22 13.83
CA ALA A 349 7.00 1.78 13.06
C ALA A 349 6.82 0.26 13.22
N CYS A 350 5.57 -0.22 13.33
CA CYS A 350 5.29 -1.65 13.48
C CYS A 350 5.54 -2.49 12.20
N ALA A 351 5.72 -1.85 11.03
CA ALA A 351 5.97 -2.49 9.74
C ALA A 351 6.72 -1.58 8.76
N VAL A 352 7.15 -2.13 7.61
CA VAL A 352 7.85 -1.38 6.53
C VAL A 352 6.97 -0.21 6.06
N CYS A 353 7.49 1.01 6.23
CA CYS A 353 6.80 2.23 5.81
C CYS A 353 6.68 2.28 4.28
N CYS A 354 5.49 2.61 3.79
CA CYS A 354 5.20 2.78 2.37
C CYS A 354 4.58 4.14 2.14
N ILE A 355 4.90 4.76 1.01
CA ILE A 355 4.30 6.03 0.61
C ILE A 355 3.13 5.73 -0.31
N VAL A 356 1.95 6.20 0.08
CA VAL A 356 0.77 6.24 -0.78
C VAL A 356 0.76 7.59 -1.49
N CYS A 357 1.19 7.57 -2.75
CA CYS A 357 1.31 8.73 -3.63
C CYS A 357 0.76 8.38 -4.99
N ARG A 358 0.03 9.27 -5.66
CA ARG A 358 -0.32 9.02 -7.06
C ARG A 358 0.77 9.55 -8.00
N ILE A 359 1.58 8.64 -8.55
CA ILE A 359 2.47 8.90 -9.69
C ILE A 359 1.82 8.28 -10.93
N ARG A 360 1.40 9.08 -11.90
CA ARG A 360 0.94 8.57 -13.20
C ARG A 360 2.16 8.24 -14.05
N THR A 361 2.52 6.96 -14.18
CA THR A 361 3.29 6.51 -15.34
C THR A 361 2.35 6.48 -16.55
N HIS A 362 2.69 7.22 -17.61
CA HIS A 362 1.97 7.18 -18.87
C HIS A 362 2.25 5.84 -19.58
N ALA A 363 1.56 4.77 -19.18
CA ALA A 363 1.63 3.47 -19.84
C ALA A 363 0.23 2.93 -20.23
N ARG A 364 -0.73 3.82 -20.53
CA ARG A 364 -2.08 3.41 -20.96
C ARG A 364 -2.19 2.94 -22.42
N GLY A 365 -1.08 2.80 -23.15
CA GLY A 365 -1.09 2.43 -24.57
C GLY A 365 -0.69 0.98 -24.92
N ALA A 366 0.04 0.26 -24.06
CA ALA A 366 0.74 -0.96 -24.49
C ALA A 366 0.07 -2.29 -24.09
N LEU A 367 -1.13 -2.28 -23.50
CA LEU A 367 -1.78 -3.50 -22.97
C LEU A 367 -3.01 -3.98 -23.74
N ARG A 368 -3.08 -3.71 -25.06
CA ARG A 368 -4.05 -4.37 -25.94
C ARG A 368 -3.35 -5.03 -27.12
N ARG A 369 -3.48 -6.36 -27.13
CA ARG A 369 -3.10 -7.33 -28.17
C ARG A 369 -1.60 -7.61 -28.34
N ARG A 370 -1.11 -8.62 -27.61
CA ARG A 370 -0.32 -9.74 -28.17
C ARG A 370 -0.35 -10.93 -27.20
N ARG A 371 -1.31 -11.84 -27.43
CA ARG A 371 -1.14 -13.27 -27.13
C ARG A 371 -0.21 -13.81 -28.22
N LEU A 372 0.95 -14.34 -27.83
CA LEU A 372 1.57 -15.59 -28.32
C LEU A 372 3.08 -15.59 -27.99
N GLN A 373 3.53 -16.76 -27.53
CA GLN A 373 4.91 -17.25 -27.43
C GLN A 373 5.80 -16.65 -26.33
N ALA A 374 5.71 -17.26 -25.15
CA ALA A 374 6.85 -17.41 -24.25
C ALA A 374 7.82 -18.42 -24.88
N HIS A 375 8.95 -17.94 -25.40
CA HIS A 375 10.13 -18.75 -25.61
C HIS A 375 11.39 -17.90 -25.44
N ARG A 376 12.33 -18.47 -24.69
CA ARG A 376 13.75 -18.10 -24.50
C ARG A 376 14.04 -16.95 -23.54
N GLY A 377 14.83 -17.28 -22.52
CA GLY A 377 15.59 -16.31 -21.75
C GLY A 377 16.47 -15.49 -22.69
N ALA A 378 16.20 -14.19 -22.70
CA ALA A 378 17.09 -13.15 -23.20
C ALA A 378 16.64 -11.85 -22.55
N ALA A 379 17.61 -11.11 -22.01
CA ALA A 379 17.40 -9.77 -21.50
C ALA A 379 16.66 -8.92 -22.56
N LEU A 380 15.50 -8.37 -22.22
CA LEU A 380 14.84 -7.40 -23.08
C LEU A 380 15.50 -6.04 -22.85
N GLN A 381 16.56 -5.79 -23.61
CA GLN A 381 17.10 -4.45 -23.87
C GLN A 381 16.00 -3.58 -24.50
N LEU A 382 15.69 -2.44 -23.89
CA LEU A 382 15.17 -1.30 -24.65
C LEU A 382 16.35 -0.68 -25.40
N ARG A 383 16.73 -1.24 -26.54
CA ARG A 383 17.58 -0.56 -27.52
C ARG A 383 16.74 0.48 -28.24
N ALA A 384 17.04 1.75 -28.04
CA ALA A 384 16.82 2.74 -29.08
C ALA A 384 17.85 2.46 -30.18
N SER A 385 17.43 1.86 -31.29
CA SER A 385 18.23 1.85 -32.51
C SER A 385 17.93 3.16 -33.25
N PRO A 386 18.94 3.88 -33.75
CA PRO A 386 18.71 5.01 -34.63
C PRO A 386 18.22 4.44 -35.96
N ALA A 387 16.99 4.74 -36.34
CA ALA A 387 16.54 4.56 -37.70
C ALA A 387 16.85 5.85 -38.45
N GLU A 388 17.77 5.73 -39.40
CA GLU A 388 18.21 6.74 -40.32
C GLU A 388 17.03 7.40 -41.05
N LEU A 389 17.22 8.71 -41.28
CA LEU A 389 16.53 9.46 -42.31
C LEU A 389 16.85 8.82 -43.66
N ASP A 390 15.84 8.34 -44.37
CA ASP A 390 15.94 8.25 -45.82
C ASP A 390 14.63 8.69 -46.47
N GLY A 391 14.79 9.58 -47.45
CA GLY A 391 13.72 10.32 -48.10
C GLY A 391 13.06 9.56 -49.24
N GLY A 392 11.98 10.18 -49.74
CA GLY A 392 11.22 9.75 -50.92
C GLY A 392 9.89 9.11 -50.51
N GLY A 393 8.73 9.52 -51.00
CA GLY A 393 8.39 10.46 -52.05
C GLY A 393 6.85 10.47 -52.14
N ALA A 394 6.34 11.41 -52.94
CA ALA A 394 4.96 11.78 -53.11
C ALA A 394 3.95 10.62 -53.32
N GLY A 395 2.72 10.86 -52.87
CA GLY A 395 1.56 9.98 -53.08
C GLY A 395 0.25 10.66 -52.70
N ASP A 396 -0.10 11.66 -53.51
CA ASP A 396 -1.38 12.38 -53.56
C ASP A 396 -2.57 11.43 -53.80
N LEU A 397 -3.62 11.50 -52.98
CA LEU A 397 -5.01 11.18 -53.35
C LEU A 397 -5.95 11.91 -52.37
N GLY A 398 -6.57 12.97 -52.86
CA GLY A 398 -7.48 13.82 -52.09
C GLY A 398 -8.93 13.35 -52.01
N GLY A 399 -9.74 14.27 -51.46
CA GLY A 399 -11.11 14.52 -51.92
C GLY A 399 -12.25 14.05 -51.02
N ASP A 400 -13.00 15.05 -50.56
CA ASP A 400 -14.43 15.03 -50.18
C ASP A 400 -14.78 14.38 -48.83
N GLY A 401 -15.56 14.96 -47.93
CA GLY A 401 -16.49 16.07 -48.01
C GLY A 401 -17.66 15.78 -47.06
N ARG A 402 -18.15 16.81 -46.37
CA ARG A 402 -19.43 16.90 -45.63
C ARG A 402 -19.49 16.30 -44.23
N GLY A 403 -19.69 17.21 -43.26
CA GLY A 403 -20.09 16.87 -41.91
C GLY A 403 -21.52 16.35 -41.80
N ARG A 404 -21.82 15.78 -40.63
CA ARG A 404 -23.16 15.72 -40.02
C ARG A 404 -23.00 15.57 -38.51
N THR A 405 -23.59 16.51 -37.81
CA THR A 405 -24.01 16.47 -36.41
C THR A 405 -25.02 15.34 -36.19
N TYR A 406 -24.93 14.60 -35.09
CA TYR A 406 -26.10 13.94 -34.49
C TYR A 406 -26.06 13.95 -32.96
N ARG A 407 -27.29 14.05 -32.44
CA ARG A 407 -27.76 14.41 -31.12
C ARG A 407 -28.03 13.15 -30.28
N LEU A 408 -27.96 13.31 -28.97
CA LEU A 408 -28.36 12.37 -27.91
C LEU A 408 -29.76 11.75 -28.12
N ARG A 409 -29.90 10.46 -27.75
CA ARG A 409 -31.07 9.89 -27.03
C ARG A 409 -30.78 8.49 -26.46
N GLY A 410 -30.76 8.40 -25.14
CA GLY A 410 -31.74 7.66 -24.30
C GLY A 410 -31.99 6.15 -24.48
N HIS A 411 -31.78 5.47 -23.36
CA HIS A 411 -32.51 4.33 -22.76
C HIS A 411 -32.30 2.88 -23.23
N GLY A 412 -32.14 2.04 -22.20
CA GLY A 412 -31.99 0.59 -22.16
C GLY A 412 -31.41 0.22 -20.80
#